data_AF-A0A375BMT8-F1
#
_entry.id   AF-A0A375BMT8-F1
#
_cell.length_a   1.000
_cell.length_b   1.000
_cell.length_c   1.000
_cell.angle_alpha   90.00
_cell.angle_beta   90.00
_cell.angle_gamma   90.00
#
_symmetry.space_group_name_H-M   'P 1'
#
loop_
_entity.id
_entity.type
_entity.pdbx_description
1 polymer ?
#
loop_
_entity_poly.entity_id
_entity_poly.type
_entity_poly.pdbx_seq_one_letter_code
_entity_poly.pdbx_strand_id
1 'polypeptide(L)'
;MAIIRALDGTWHRTFTTLELAAIRSLIEPEEYLELDGLSDQAWRERIGNAVPQDAAQAIAEVMGTTLLLAETGEAIMLSATPVWVRPVAVALSVAQHAEAA
;
A
#
# COMPACT_ATOMS: atom_id res chain seq x y z
N MET A 1 15.71 -4.89 27.33
CA MET A 1 14.50 -5.20 26.54
C MET A 1 13.51 -5.88 27.46
N ALA A 2 12.33 -5.29 27.68
CA ALA A 2 11.30 -5.89 28.52
C ALA A 2 10.49 -6.89 27.67
N ILE A 3 10.34 -8.12 28.17
CA ILE A 3 9.50 -9.15 27.53
C ILE A 3 8.15 -9.09 28.23
N ILE A 4 7.14 -8.55 27.54
CA ILE A 4 5.77 -8.59 28.01
C ILE A 4 5.18 -9.93 27.58
N ARG A 5 4.89 -10.81 28.55
CA ARG A 5 4.12 -12.04 28.29
C ARG A 5 2.64 -11.72 28.40
N ALA A 6 1.91 -11.95 27.32
CA ALA A 6 0.48 -11.76 27.29
C ALA A 6 -0.23 -12.87 28.08
N LEU A 7 -1.39 -12.55 28.66
CA LEU A 7 -2.21 -13.50 29.44
C LEU A 7 -2.79 -14.62 28.57
N ASP A 8 -2.87 -14.41 27.26
CA ASP A 8 -3.31 -15.38 26.26
C ASP A 8 -2.20 -16.37 25.84
N GLY A 9 -1.01 -16.27 26.46
CA GLY A 9 0.13 -17.12 26.13
C GLY A 9 0.83 -16.74 24.82
N THR A 10 0.46 -15.63 24.18
CA THR A 10 1.10 -15.14 22.96
C THR A 10 2.24 -14.16 23.27
N TRP A 11 3.03 -13.85 22.24
CA TRP A 11 4.10 -12.86 22.30
C TRP A 11 3.72 -11.62 21.48
N HIS A 12 3.49 -10.51 22.18
CA HIS A 12 3.32 -9.22 21.54
C HIS A 12 4.68 -8.51 21.46
N ARG A 13 5.06 -8.09 20.26
CA ARG A 13 6.15 -7.14 20.05
C ARG A 13 5.73 -6.11 19.02
N THR A 14 6.34 -4.94 19.10
CA THR A 14 6.26 -3.98 18.01
C THR A 14 7.00 -4.51 16.78
N PHE A 15 6.57 -4.06 15.60
CA PHE A 15 7.33 -4.25 14.38
C PHE A 15 8.68 -3.51 14.47
N THR A 16 9.71 -4.18 13.99
CA THR A 16 11.03 -3.60 13.75
C THR A 16 10.96 -2.60 12.60
N THR A 17 11.99 -1.76 12.46
CA THR A 17 12.04 -0.75 11.40
C THR A 17 12.19 -1.38 10.01
N LEU A 18 12.90 -2.51 9.90
CA LEU A 18 12.96 -3.31 8.66
C LEU A 18 11.59 -3.84 8.26
N GLU A 19 10.83 -4.42 9.20
CA GLU A 19 9.49 -4.94 8.89
C GLU A 19 8.53 -3.82 8.47
N LEU A 20 8.62 -2.63 9.06
CA LEU A 20 7.84 -1.49 8.61
C LEU A 20 8.22 -1.06 7.19
N ALA A 21 9.52 -1.07 6.84
CA ALA A 21 9.96 -0.75 5.49
C ALA A 21 9.44 -1.77 4.47
N ALA A 22 9.51 -3.06 4.79
CA ALA A 22 9.00 -4.13 3.94
C ALA A 22 7.48 -4.04 3.75
N ILE A 23 6.71 -3.76 4.80
CA ILE A 23 5.25 -3.53 4.70
C ILE A 23 4.89 -2.36 3.77
N ARG A 24 5.78 -1.37 3.65
CA ARG A 24 5.61 -0.23 2.74
C ARG A 24 6.15 -0.49 1.35
N SER A 25 6.49 -1.73 1.00
CA SER A 25 7.15 -2.10 -0.25
C SER A 25 8.38 -1.21 -0.51
N LEU A 26 9.20 -0.90 0.51
CA LEU A 26 10.43 -0.13 0.29
C LEU A 26 11.64 -1.03 0.05
N ILE A 27 11.55 -2.29 0.48
CA ILE A 27 12.61 -3.29 0.44
C ILE A 27 11.97 -4.68 0.63
N GLU A 28 12.61 -5.74 0.11
CA GLU A 28 12.18 -7.11 0.44
C GLU A 28 12.62 -7.52 1.86
N PRO A 29 11.89 -8.41 2.55
CA PRO A 29 12.21 -8.80 3.93
C PRO A 29 13.60 -9.40 4.13
N GLU A 30 14.15 -10.07 3.12
CA GLU A 30 15.45 -10.75 3.15
C GLU A 30 16.62 -9.83 2.77
N GLU A 31 16.35 -8.61 2.32
CA GLU A 31 17.36 -7.68 1.85
C GLU A 31 17.96 -6.83 3.00
N TYR A 32 19.14 -6.28 2.73
CA TYR A 32 19.84 -5.41 3.68
C TYR A 32 19.39 -3.96 3.52
N LEU A 33 18.86 -3.37 4.60
CA LEU A 33 18.42 -1.97 4.65
C LEU A 33 19.42 -1.09 5.40
N GLU A 34 19.98 -0.10 4.71
CA GLU A 34 20.78 0.97 5.30
C GLU A 34 20.00 2.29 5.29
N LEU A 35 19.92 2.95 6.44
CA LEU A 35 19.16 4.20 6.62
C LEU A 35 20.09 5.31 7.10
N ASP A 36 19.98 6.49 6.48
CA ASP A 36 20.77 7.66 6.86
C ASP A 36 20.28 8.30 8.17
N GLY A 37 21.23 8.72 9.00
CA GLY A 37 20.98 9.30 10.32
C GLY A 37 21.14 8.31 11.48
N LEU A 38 20.65 8.70 12.67
CA LEU A 38 20.84 7.93 13.91
C LEU A 38 19.56 7.77 14.74
N SER A 39 18.42 8.26 14.24
CA SER A 39 17.15 8.28 14.97
C SER A 39 16.15 7.27 14.39
N ASP A 40 15.96 6.18 15.13
CA ASP A 40 14.97 5.15 14.78
C ASP A 40 13.54 5.73 14.71
N GLN A 41 13.19 6.65 15.61
CA GLN A 41 11.91 7.34 15.56
C GLN A 41 11.71 8.09 14.23
N ALA A 42 12.73 8.84 13.80
CA ALA A 42 12.65 9.61 12.56
C ALA A 42 12.56 8.70 11.33
N TRP A 43 13.25 7.56 11.34
CA TRP A 43 13.11 6.55 10.29
C TRP A 43 11.69 6.00 10.21
N ARG A 44 11.14 5.57 11.34
CA ARG A 44 9.80 4.98 11.40
C ARG A 44 8.71 5.96 10.99
N GLU A 45 8.85 7.23 11.34
CA GLU A 45 7.93 8.28 10.91
C GLU A 45 7.97 8.47 9.39
N ARG A 46 9.16 8.56 8.78
CA ARG A 46 9.31 8.69 7.33
C ARG A 46 8.78 7.47 6.59
N ILE A 47 9.11 6.26 7.06
CA ILE A 47 8.61 5.00 6.49
C ILE A 47 7.08 4.96 6.58
N GLY A 48 6.50 5.28 7.74
CA GLY A 48 5.05 5.29 7.93
C GLY A 48 4.32 6.28 7.02
N ASN A 49 4.93 7.43 6.75
CA ASN A 49 4.36 8.49 5.91
C ASN A 49 4.63 8.30 4.40
N ALA A 50 5.59 7.46 4.01
CA ALA A 50 5.97 7.26 2.61
C ALA A 50 4.88 6.53 1.82
N VAL A 51 4.54 6.97 0.61
CA VAL A 51 3.65 6.21 -0.29
C VAL A 51 4.37 4.93 -0.74
N PRO A 52 3.75 3.73 -0.69
CA PRO A 52 4.37 2.51 -1.17
C PRO A 52 4.79 2.62 -2.64
N GLN A 53 5.96 2.07 -3.00
CA GLN A 53 6.55 2.25 -4.33
C GLN A 53 5.60 1.79 -5.45
N ASP A 54 4.94 0.64 -5.26
CA ASP A 54 4.04 0.06 -6.26
C ASP A 54 2.81 0.95 -6.50
N ALA A 55 2.29 1.54 -5.42
CA ALA A 55 1.18 2.49 -5.50
C ALA A 55 1.61 3.80 -6.18
N ALA A 56 2.80 4.31 -5.85
CA ALA A 56 3.35 5.50 -6.48
C ALA A 56 3.57 5.31 -7.98
N GLN A 57 4.07 4.13 -8.39
CA GLN A 57 4.24 3.79 -9.81
C GLN A 57 2.91 3.73 -10.54
N ALA A 58 1.90 3.03 -10.01
CA ALA A 58 0.58 2.96 -10.63
C ALA A 58 -0.06 4.36 -10.79
N ILE A 59 0.17 5.25 -9.83
CA ILE A 59 -0.24 6.66 -9.91
C ILE A 59 0.49 7.41 -11.02
N ALA A 60 1.81 7.29 -11.08
CA ALA A 60 2.61 7.94 -12.09
C ALA A 60 2.26 7.47 -13.51
N GLU A 61 1.95 6.18 -13.70
CA GLU A 61 1.55 5.62 -15.01
C GLU A 61 0.24 6.21 -15.54
N VAL A 62 -0.77 6.36 -14.67
CA VAL A 62 -2.05 6.99 -15.05
C VAL A 62 -1.88 8.50 -15.30
N MET A 63 -1.08 9.17 -14.46
CA MET A 63 -0.73 10.58 -14.70
C MET A 63 0.00 10.76 -16.03
N GLY A 64 0.99 9.92 -16.32
CA GLY A 64 1.77 9.96 -17.56
C GLY A 64 0.89 9.75 -18.79
N THR A 65 0.02 8.73 -18.76
CA THR A 65 -0.96 8.50 -19.83
C THR A 65 -1.85 9.72 -20.05
N THR A 66 -2.35 10.33 -18.96
CA THR A 66 -3.21 11.51 -19.03
C THR A 66 -2.50 12.71 -19.63
N LEU A 67 -1.23 12.94 -19.25
CA LEU A 67 -0.42 14.02 -19.81
C LEU A 67 -0.17 13.83 -21.31
N LEU A 68 0.12 12.62 -21.76
CA LEU A 68 0.31 12.30 -23.18
C LEU A 68 -0.98 12.50 -23.98
N LEU A 69 -2.13 12.07 -23.47
CA LEU A 69 -3.43 12.31 -24.12
C LEU A 69 -3.74 13.81 -24.22
N ALA A 70 -3.47 14.57 -23.16
CA ALA A 70 -3.65 16.02 -23.18
C ALA A 70 -2.76 16.70 -24.22
N GLU A 71 -1.51 16.24 -24.38
CA GLU A 71 -0.59 16.73 -25.42
C GLU A 71 -1.11 16.48 -26.84
N THR A 72 -1.79 15.34 -27.08
CA THR A 72 -2.41 15.02 -28.37
C THR A 72 -3.80 15.65 -28.56
N GLY A 73 -4.28 16.45 -27.61
CA GLY A 73 -5.58 17.13 -27.66
C GLY A 73 -6.78 16.24 -27.30
N GLU A 74 -6.53 15.07 -26.71
CA GLU A 74 -7.56 14.11 -26.30
C GLU A 74 -7.90 14.29 -24.81
N ALA A 75 -9.06 14.90 -24.53
CA ALA A 75 -9.47 15.24 -23.16
C ALA A 75 -10.24 14.13 -22.43
N ILE A 76 -10.81 13.18 -23.17
CA ILE A 76 -11.60 12.06 -22.63
C ILE A 76 -11.21 10.81 -23.40
N MET A 77 -10.95 9.72 -22.68
CA MET A 77 -10.59 8.43 -23.26
C MET A 77 -11.48 7.34 -22.65
N LEU A 78 -12.02 6.48 -23.51
CA LEU A 78 -12.76 5.29 -23.10
C LEU A 78 -11.79 4.12 -22.95
N SER A 79 -11.64 3.61 -21.72
CA SER A 79 -10.73 2.50 -21.42
C SER A 79 -11.47 1.32 -20.80
N ALA A 80 -10.90 0.13 -20.97
CA ALA A 80 -11.28 -1.07 -20.22
C ALA A 80 -10.47 -1.21 -18.91
N THR A 81 -9.62 -0.24 -18.57
CA THR A 81 -8.81 -0.27 -17.35
C THR A 81 -9.74 -0.24 -16.13
N PRO A 82 -9.59 -1.17 -15.17
CA PRO A 82 -10.47 -1.22 -14.02
C PRO A 82 -10.28 0.02 -13.12
N VAL A 83 -11.39 0.51 -12.57
CA VAL A 83 -11.37 1.55 -11.53
C VAL A 83 -10.67 0.99 -10.29
N TRP A 84 -9.72 1.73 -9.73
CA TRP A 84 -8.80 1.24 -8.70
C TRP A 84 -9.48 0.84 -7.39
N VAL A 85 -10.47 1.62 -6.92
CA VAL A 85 -11.26 1.27 -5.73
C VAL A 85 -12.64 0.83 -6.19
N ARG A 86 -12.88 -0.49 -6.13
CA ARG A 86 -14.19 -1.07 -6.42
C ARG A 86 -14.95 -1.33 -5.11
N PRO A 87 -16.24 -0.99 -5.00
CA PRO A 87 -17.07 -1.34 -3.85
C PRO A 87 -17.46 -2.82 -3.92
N VAL A 88 -16.47 -3.71 -3.74
CA VAL A 88 -16.66 -5.18 -3.86
C VAL A 88 -17.66 -5.69 -2.83
N ALA A 89 -17.69 -5.11 -1.62
CA ALA A 89 -18.66 -5.48 -0.59
C ALA A 89 -20.13 -5.26 -1.02
N VAL A 90 -20.42 -4.22 -1.80
CA VAL A 90 -21.76 -3.98 -2.36
C VAL A 90 -22.08 -4.97 -3.47
N ALA A 91 -21.09 -5.33 -4.29
CA ALA A 91 -21.29 -6.32 -5.35
C ALA A 91 -21.59 -7.72 -4.78
N LEU A 92 -20.96 -8.10 -3.66
CA LEU A 92 -21.18 -9.38 -2.99
C LEU A 92 -22.57 -9.48 -2.32
N SER A 93 -23.08 -8.39 -1.75
CA SER A 93 -24.41 -8.41 -1.10
C SER A 93 -25.57 -8.55 -2.09
N VAL A 94 -25.40 -8.06 -3.32
CA VAL A 94 -26.38 -8.25 -4.41
C VAL A 94 -26.33 -9.68 -4.95
N ALA A 95 -25.14 -10.27 -5.11
CA ALA A 95 -25.00 -11.67 -5.56
C ALA A 95 -25.65 -12.66 -4.59
N GLN A 96 -25.50 -12.46 -3.28
CA GLN A 96 -26.12 -13.30 -2.26
C GLN A 96 -27.66 -13.28 -2.29
N HIS A 97 -28.27 -12.13 -2.64
CA HIS A 97 -29.72 -12.05 -2.80
C HIS A 97 -30.22 -12.74 -4.06
N ALA A 98 -29.41 -12.79 -5.13
CA ALA A 98 -29.78 -13.46 -6.38
C ALA A 98 -29.71 -15.00 -6.28
N GLU A 99 -28.84 -15.55 -5.44
CA GLU A 99 -28.79 -17.00 -5.17
C GLU A 99 -29.89 -17.48 -4.20
N ALA A 100 -30.48 -16.56 -3.43
CA ALA A 100 -31.53 -16.87 -2.45
C ALA A 100 -32.97 -16.76 -3.01
N ALA A 101 -33.13 -16.45 -4.31
CA ALA A 101 -34.40 -16.30 -5.01
C ALA A 101 -34.57 -17.35 -6.13
#